data_AF-A0A2E0L102-F1
#
_entry.id   AF-A0A2E0L102-F1
#
_cell.length_a   1.000
_cell.length_b   1.000
_cell.length_c   1.000
_cell.angle_alpha   90.00
_cell.angle_beta   90.00
_cell.angle_gamma   90.00
#
_symmetry.space_group_name_H-M   'P 1'
#
loop_
_entity.id
_entity.type
_entity.pdbx_description
1 polymer ?
#
loop_
_entity_poly.entity_id
_entity_poly.type
_entity_poly.pdbx_seq_one_letter_code
_entity_poly.pdbx_strand_id
1 'polypeptide(L)'
;MSITYRAVSDPEILQRVVDLEMIVWDLDPRDAVPTNILHAMIENGTLLLVAECADQTVGLSLAFPARRGKETYLWSHMTGVHPEHQGKGIGLQLKLLQREWALKNGYRKIGWTFDPLQRGNANFNVHLLGATANIYHVNYYGEMDDGINAGLPSDRLEVTWKLKGARPPIIEPTVIDDESFSLIVDTHQRPQLQVLDCQAIYLEIPANLAQLKQHDMGLALAWRLALREAMQGLFAQGYTLVDFVHVNGRHAYVLTAPVPWYMYVVECADGSFYTGVTLDIDRRIKQHNAGKGASYTASRRPVRLVALWRYANQSDALKAELAFKKHSRNQKLMRLKSQDSFRDGEFIHGNL
;
A
#
# COMPACT_ATOMS: atom_id res chain seq x y z
N MET A 1 -25.41 24.43 -2.88
CA MET A 1 -26.32 23.35 -3.31
C MET A 1 -25.92 22.08 -2.59
N SER A 2 -26.88 21.27 -2.11
CA SER A 2 -26.60 20.02 -1.39
C SER A 2 -26.24 18.90 -2.37
N ILE A 3 -25.15 18.17 -2.10
CA ILE A 3 -24.79 16.96 -2.85
C ILE A 3 -25.48 15.76 -2.23
N THR A 4 -26.15 14.95 -3.05
CA THR A 4 -26.72 13.65 -2.64
C THR A 4 -25.88 12.51 -3.21
N TYR A 5 -25.88 11.37 -2.54
CA TYR A 5 -25.10 10.19 -2.93
C TYR A 5 -25.97 8.95 -2.91
N ARG A 6 -25.88 8.12 -3.93
CA ARG A 6 -26.63 6.85 -3.97
C ARG A 6 -25.98 5.84 -4.90
N ALA A 7 -26.26 4.56 -4.64
CA ALA A 7 -26.02 3.50 -5.62
C ALA A 7 -27.11 3.55 -6.70
N VAL A 8 -26.74 3.28 -7.95
CA VAL A 8 -27.66 3.37 -9.09
C VAL A 8 -27.61 2.14 -9.96
N SER A 9 -28.77 1.79 -10.50
CA SER A 9 -28.99 0.74 -11.51
C SER A 9 -29.94 1.20 -12.63
N ASP A 10 -30.43 2.44 -12.54
CA ASP A 10 -31.42 2.99 -13.47
C ASP A 10 -30.78 3.36 -14.82
N PRO A 11 -31.33 2.89 -15.95
CA PRO A 11 -30.76 3.12 -17.28
C PRO A 11 -30.55 4.60 -17.67
N GLU A 12 -31.45 5.51 -17.27
CA GLU A 12 -31.32 6.94 -17.61
C GLU A 12 -30.11 7.56 -16.90
N ILE A 13 -29.81 7.08 -15.70
CA ILE A 13 -28.64 7.52 -14.94
C ILE A 13 -27.36 6.98 -15.55
N LEU A 14 -27.36 5.75 -16.05
CA LEU A 14 -26.17 5.15 -16.67
C LEU A 14 -25.67 5.99 -17.85
N GLN A 15 -26.57 6.57 -18.65
CA GLN A 15 -26.15 7.47 -19.72
C GLN A 15 -25.41 8.69 -19.18
N ARG A 16 -25.93 9.33 -18.13
CA ARG A 16 -25.28 10.47 -17.46
C ARG A 16 -23.94 10.10 -16.82
N VAL A 17 -23.78 8.85 -16.37
CA VAL A 17 -22.49 8.34 -15.87
C VAL A 17 -21.47 8.25 -17.01
N VAL A 18 -21.84 7.68 -18.16
CA VAL A 18 -20.95 7.59 -19.33
C VAL A 18 -20.56 8.99 -19.82
N ASP A 19 -21.50 9.93 -19.86
CA ASP A 19 -21.22 11.33 -20.20
C ASP A 19 -20.22 11.96 -19.22
N LEU A 20 -20.37 11.68 -17.93
CA LEU A 20 -19.43 12.15 -16.91
C LEU A 20 -18.04 11.50 -17.04
N GLU A 21 -17.95 10.22 -17.42
CA GLU A 21 -16.65 9.56 -17.68
C GLU A 21 -15.85 10.32 -18.74
N MET A 22 -16.48 10.65 -19.87
CA MET A 22 -15.84 11.42 -20.94
C MET A 22 -15.37 12.80 -20.45
N ILE A 23 -16.17 13.49 -19.62
CA ILE A 23 -15.81 14.82 -19.09
C ILE A 23 -14.64 14.75 -18.09
N VAL A 24 -14.63 13.75 -17.19
CA VAL A 24 -13.64 13.70 -16.11
C VAL A 24 -12.25 13.37 -16.62
N TRP A 25 -12.16 12.49 -17.62
CA TRP A 25 -10.88 11.96 -18.10
C TRP A 25 -10.52 12.40 -19.52
N ASP A 26 -11.38 13.19 -20.19
CA ASP A 26 -11.22 13.55 -21.61
C ASP A 26 -11.02 12.29 -22.46
N LEU A 27 -11.89 11.30 -22.25
CA LEU A 27 -11.80 9.97 -22.87
C LEU A 27 -12.36 9.97 -24.28
N ASP A 28 -11.74 9.16 -25.14
CA ASP A 28 -12.42 8.69 -26.35
C ASP A 28 -13.69 7.93 -25.92
N PRO A 29 -14.85 8.18 -26.54
CA PRO A 29 -16.09 7.46 -26.22
C PRO A 29 -15.96 5.92 -26.30
N ARG A 30 -14.99 5.40 -27.04
CA ARG A 30 -14.67 3.96 -27.13
C ARG A 30 -14.08 3.38 -25.85
N ASP A 31 -13.47 4.22 -25.01
CA ASP A 31 -12.83 3.82 -23.75
C ASP A 31 -13.74 4.00 -22.53
N ALA A 32 -14.85 4.73 -22.67
CA ALA A 32 -15.87 4.83 -21.63
C ALA A 32 -16.59 3.49 -21.45
N VAL A 33 -17.00 3.16 -20.22
CA VAL A 33 -17.69 1.88 -19.95
C VAL A 33 -19.11 1.94 -20.53
N PRO A 34 -19.44 1.15 -21.56
CA PRO A 34 -20.74 1.30 -22.22
C PRO A 34 -21.91 0.96 -21.30
N THR A 35 -23.05 1.65 -21.48
CA THR A 35 -24.23 1.53 -20.60
C THR A 35 -24.75 0.09 -20.47
N ASN A 36 -24.73 -0.69 -21.55
CA ASN A 36 -25.12 -2.10 -21.55
C ASN A 36 -24.17 -2.97 -20.73
N ILE A 37 -22.87 -2.66 -20.70
CA ILE A 37 -21.88 -3.34 -19.86
C ILE A 37 -22.06 -2.93 -18.41
N LEU A 38 -22.23 -1.63 -18.12
CA LEU A 38 -22.53 -1.15 -16.76
C LEU A 38 -23.75 -1.86 -16.18
N HIS A 39 -24.83 -1.95 -16.94
CA HIS A 39 -26.04 -2.66 -16.53
C HIS A 39 -25.76 -4.13 -16.20
N ALA A 40 -25.11 -4.86 -17.11
CA ALA A 40 -24.75 -6.26 -16.88
C ALA A 40 -23.85 -6.44 -15.65
N MET A 41 -22.91 -5.53 -15.43
CA MET A 41 -22.01 -5.54 -14.28
C MET A 41 -22.76 -5.32 -12.96
N ILE A 42 -23.68 -4.34 -12.92
CA ILE A 42 -24.46 -3.99 -11.71
C ILE A 42 -25.34 -5.16 -11.28
N GLU A 43 -26.03 -5.80 -12.22
CA GLU A 43 -26.84 -7.01 -11.96
C GLU A 43 -26.00 -8.17 -11.40
N ASN A 44 -24.69 -8.17 -11.61
CA ASN A 44 -23.76 -9.22 -11.18
C ASN A 44 -22.83 -8.79 -10.04
N GLY A 45 -23.28 -7.84 -9.22
CA GLY A 45 -22.62 -7.49 -7.95
C GLY A 45 -21.61 -6.35 -8.04
N THR A 46 -21.61 -5.59 -9.13
CA THR A 46 -20.89 -4.31 -9.25
C THR A 46 -21.61 -3.21 -8.47
N LEU A 47 -20.83 -2.38 -7.81
CA LEU A 47 -21.28 -1.14 -7.19
C LEU A 47 -20.98 0.03 -8.13
N LEU A 48 -22.03 0.75 -8.51
CA LEU A 48 -21.91 2.08 -9.11
C LEU A 48 -22.55 3.11 -8.17
N LEU A 49 -21.72 3.97 -7.60
CA LEU A 49 -22.15 5.12 -6.81
C LEU A 49 -22.11 6.38 -7.68
N VAL A 50 -23.10 7.26 -7.50
CA VAL A 50 -23.10 8.60 -8.08
C VAL A 50 -23.23 9.66 -7.00
N ALA A 51 -22.68 10.84 -7.28
CA ALA A 51 -22.93 12.07 -6.57
C ALA A 51 -23.76 12.99 -7.47
N GLU A 52 -24.89 13.49 -6.97
CA GLU A 52 -25.79 14.36 -7.72
C GLU A 52 -25.88 15.74 -7.07
N CYS A 53 -25.92 16.78 -7.91
CA CYS A 53 -26.14 18.16 -7.53
C CYS A 53 -27.29 18.72 -8.37
N ALA A 54 -28.45 18.94 -7.74
CA ALA A 54 -29.72 19.12 -8.47
C ALA A 54 -29.93 17.95 -9.46
N ASP A 55 -30.14 18.23 -10.75
CA ASP A 55 -30.41 17.21 -11.77
C ASP A 55 -29.15 16.70 -12.50
N GLN A 56 -27.96 17.17 -12.09
CA GLN A 56 -26.68 16.82 -12.71
C GLN A 56 -25.94 15.74 -11.91
N THR A 57 -25.43 14.72 -12.61
CA THR A 57 -24.46 13.78 -12.07
C THR A 57 -23.07 14.43 -12.08
N VAL A 58 -22.50 14.64 -10.90
CA VAL A 58 -21.24 15.41 -10.72
C VAL A 58 -20.09 14.56 -10.17
N GLY A 59 -20.34 13.30 -9.84
CA GLY A 59 -19.31 12.35 -9.43
C GLY A 59 -19.76 10.92 -9.59
N LEU A 60 -18.80 10.01 -9.77
CA LEU A 60 -19.03 8.58 -9.90
C LEU A 60 -17.96 7.77 -9.17
N SER A 61 -18.33 6.57 -8.72
CA SER A 61 -17.39 5.56 -8.23
C SER A 61 -17.87 4.17 -8.62
N LEU A 62 -17.14 3.54 -9.54
CA LEU A 62 -17.45 2.22 -10.12
C LEU A 62 -16.50 1.17 -9.54
N ALA A 63 -17.06 0.10 -8.99
CA ALA A 63 -16.29 -1.01 -8.45
C ALA A 63 -16.96 -2.37 -8.65
N PHE A 64 -16.18 -3.40 -8.96
CA PHE A 64 -16.68 -4.74 -9.24
C PHE A 64 -15.96 -5.83 -8.44
N PRO A 65 -16.60 -6.99 -8.19
CA PRO A 65 -15.96 -8.12 -7.53
C PRO A 65 -14.78 -8.63 -8.37
N ALA A 66 -13.62 -8.78 -7.76
CA ALA A 66 -12.42 -9.33 -8.38
C ALA A 66 -11.88 -10.51 -7.58
N ARG A 67 -11.18 -11.39 -8.27
CA ARG A 67 -10.54 -12.56 -7.65
C ARG A 67 -9.13 -12.72 -8.17
N ARG A 68 -8.17 -12.88 -7.25
CA ARG A 68 -6.77 -13.22 -7.56
C ARG A 68 -6.41 -14.47 -6.76
N GLY A 69 -6.24 -15.60 -7.45
CA GLY A 69 -6.09 -16.91 -6.81
C GLY A 69 -7.33 -17.30 -6.00
N LYS A 70 -7.17 -17.50 -4.68
CA LYS A 70 -8.27 -17.87 -3.76
C LYS A 70 -8.91 -16.67 -3.06
N GLU A 71 -8.34 -15.47 -3.21
CA GLU A 71 -8.81 -14.28 -2.52
C GLU A 71 -9.79 -13.49 -3.40
N THR A 72 -10.97 -13.22 -2.85
CA THR A 72 -11.96 -12.31 -3.43
C THR A 72 -11.85 -10.95 -2.75
N TYR A 73 -11.89 -9.89 -3.53
CA TYR A 73 -11.78 -8.51 -3.08
C TYR A 73 -12.57 -7.59 -4.02
N LEU A 74 -12.80 -6.34 -3.62
CA LEU A 74 -13.49 -5.38 -4.47
C LEU A 74 -12.45 -4.61 -5.30
N TRP A 75 -12.62 -4.52 -6.62
CA TRP A 75 -11.79 -3.70 -7.48
C TRP A 75 -12.48 -2.37 -7.78
N SER A 76 -11.90 -1.24 -7.36
CA SER A 76 -12.42 0.09 -7.62
C SER A 76 -11.87 0.60 -8.95
N HIS A 77 -12.61 0.39 -10.04
CA HIS A 77 -12.16 0.69 -11.39
C HIS A 77 -12.00 2.19 -11.64
N MET A 78 -13.03 2.98 -11.34
CA MET A 78 -13.06 4.41 -11.65
C MET A 78 -13.63 5.18 -10.46
N THR A 79 -13.07 6.36 -10.18
CA THR A 79 -13.66 7.32 -9.25
C THR A 79 -13.30 8.72 -9.73
N GLY A 80 -14.33 9.48 -10.08
CA GLY A 80 -14.20 10.74 -10.79
C GLY A 80 -15.16 11.77 -10.25
N VAL A 81 -14.78 13.04 -10.35
CA VAL A 81 -15.62 14.18 -9.99
C VAL A 81 -15.50 15.21 -11.11
N HIS A 82 -16.64 15.72 -11.55
CA HIS A 82 -16.73 16.76 -12.56
C HIS A 82 -15.77 17.93 -12.23
N PRO A 83 -15.00 18.46 -13.20
CA PRO A 83 -13.97 19.48 -12.95
C PRO A 83 -14.44 20.66 -12.08
N GLU A 84 -15.63 21.20 -12.35
CA GLU A 84 -16.22 22.33 -11.59
C GLU A 84 -16.63 21.99 -10.14
N HIS A 85 -16.60 20.71 -9.78
CA HIS A 85 -16.97 20.19 -8.47
C HIS A 85 -15.78 19.56 -7.71
N GLN A 86 -14.59 19.56 -8.30
CA GLN A 86 -13.38 19.09 -7.63
C GLN A 86 -12.99 19.96 -6.43
N GLY A 87 -12.20 19.40 -5.50
CA GLY A 87 -11.79 20.10 -4.27
C GLY A 87 -12.88 20.24 -3.19
N LYS A 88 -14.11 19.81 -3.46
CA LYS A 88 -15.26 19.91 -2.53
C LYS A 88 -15.50 18.67 -1.65
N GLY A 89 -14.53 17.74 -1.60
CA GLY A 89 -14.62 16.51 -0.80
C GLY A 89 -15.49 15.38 -1.38
N ILE A 90 -16.13 15.57 -2.54
CA ILE A 90 -17.05 14.62 -3.17
C ILE A 90 -16.38 13.26 -3.44
N GLY A 91 -15.17 13.26 -4.01
CA GLY A 91 -14.44 12.02 -4.32
C GLY A 91 -14.10 11.21 -3.06
N LEU A 92 -13.74 11.89 -1.96
CA LEU A 92 -13.48 11.24 -0.67
C LEU A 92 -14.78 10.60 -0.14
N GLN A 93 -15.90 11.33 -0.18
CA GLN A 93 -17.18 10.82 0.28
C GLN A 93 -17.63 9.59 -0.54
N LEU A 94 -17.46 9.61 -1.86
CA LEU A 94 -17.73 8.46 -2.74
C LEU A 94 -16.92 7.23 -2.32
N LYS A 95 -15.62 7.40 -2.03
CA LYS A 95 -14.75 6.29 -1.60
C LYS A 95 -15.09 5.78 -0.20
N LEU A 96 -15.51 6.66 0.71
CA LEU A 96 -15.98 6.26 2.04
C LEU A 96 -17.26 5.43 1.96
N LEU A 97 -18.21 5.84 1.13
CA LEU A 97 -19.43 5.07 0.85
C LEU A 97 -19.12 3.73 0.17
N GLN A 98 -18.17 3.71 -0.77
CA GLN A 98 -17.68 2.47 -1.39
C GLN A 98 -17.09 1.53 -0.33
N ARG A 99 -16.31 2.06 0.62
CA ARG A 99 -15.76 1.29 1.75
C ARG A 99 -16.85 0.72 2.65
N GLU A 100 -17.86 1.51 3.00
CA GLU A 100 -18.99 1.05 3.81
C GLU A 100 -19.76 -0.08 3.11
N TRP A 101 -20.06 0.10 1.82
CA TRP A 101 -20.71 -0.94 1.03
C TRP A 101 -19.86 -2.21 0.95
N ALA A 102 -18.54 -2.07 0.73
CA ALA A 102 -17.63 -3.21 0.66
C ALA A 102 -17.61 -4.00 1.98
N LEU A 103 -17.55 -3.32 3.14
CA LEU A 103 -17.62 -3.95 4.46
C LEU A 103 -18.95 -4.68 4.68
N LYS A 104 -20.08 -4.07 4.31
CA LYS A 104 -21.41 -4.68 4.41
C LYS A 104 -21.54 -5.94 3.55
N ASN A 105 -20.86 -5.99 2.41
CA ASN A 105 -20.85 -7.13 1.48
C ASN A 105 -19.71 -8.13 1.74
N GLY A 106 -19.05 -8.07 2.90
CA GLY A 106 -18.08 -9.07 3.33
C GLY A 106 -16.67 -8.93 2.75
N TYR A 107 -16.40 -7.87 1.98
CA TYR A 107 -15.06 -7.59 1.48
C TYR A 107 -14.14 -7.13 2.60
N ARG A 108 -12.87 -7.56 2.53
CA ARG A 108 -11.83 -7.19 3.50
C ARG A 108 -10.87 -6.13 2.99
N LYS A 109 -10.79 -5.94 1.68
CA LYS A 109 -9.94 -4.98 1.00
C LYS A 109 -10.57 -4.48 -0.30
N ILE A 110 -10.18 -3.28 -0.70
CA ILE A 110 -10.46 -2.70 -2.02
C ILE A 110 -9.12 -2.49 -2.72
N GLY A 111 -8.98 -2.92 -3.97
CA GLY A 111 -7.80 -2.70 -4.80
C GLY A 111 -8.10 -1.79 -5.99
N TRP A 112 -7.12 -1.02 -6.46
CA TRP A 112 -7.20 -0.25 -7.71
C TRP A 112 -5.81 0.16 -8.17
N THR A 113 -5.73 0.77 -9.35
CA THR A 113 -4.50 1.37 -9.88
C THR A 113 -4.64 2.88 -10.06
N PHE A 114 -3.52 3.59 -10.03
CA PHE A 114 -3.46 4.99 -10.45
C PHE A 114 -2.08 5.33 -11.05
N ASP A 115 -1.97 6.46 -11.75
CA ASP A 115 -0.70 6.97 -12.26
C ASP A 115 0.18 7.52 -11.12
N PRO A 116 1.34 6.91 -10.82
CA PRO A 116 2.17 7.32 -9.69
C PRO A 116 2.84 8.69 -9.85
N LEU A 117 2.93 9.27 -11.05
CA LEU A 117 3.47 10.63 -11.20
C LEU A 117 2.43 11.73 -10.97
N GLN A 118 1.14 11.39 -10.91
CA GLN A 118 0.08 12.35 -10.67
C GLN A 118 -0.03 12.66 -9.18
N ARG A 119 0.54 13.78 -8.74
CA ARG A 119 0.51 14.24 -7.34
C ARG A 119 -0.87 14.20 -6.70
N GLY A 120 -1.91 14.62 -7.43
CA GLY A 120 -3.29 14.60 -6.94
C GLY A 120 -3.75 13.18 -6.58
N ASN A 121 -3.37 12.20 -7.41
CA ASN A 121 -3.65 10.79 -7.15
C ASN A 121 -2.84 10.25 -5.97
N ALA A 122 -1.56 10.65 -5.84
CA ALA A 122 -0.72 10.25 -4.71
C ALA A 122 -1.34 10.70 -3.38
N ASN A 123 -1.68 11.98 -3.28
CA ASN A 123 -2.32 12.55 -2.10
C ASN A 123 -3.69 11.92 -1.83
N PHE A 124 -4.54 11.78 -2.84
CA PHE A 124 -5.87 11.21 -2.64
C PHE A 124 -5.82 9.74 -2.25
N ASN A 125 -5.13 8.90 -3.02
CA ASN A 125 -5.16 7.45 -2.85
C ASN A 125 -4.34 6.97 -1.65
N VAL A 126 -3.21 7.62 -1.38
CA VAL A 126 -2.28 7.18 -0.34
C VAL A 126 -2.49 8.01 0.93
N HIS A 127 -2.28 9.33 0.86
CA HIS A 127 -2.32 10.17 2.06
C HIS A 127 -3.72 10.33 2.66
N LEU A 128 -4.76 10.58 1.86
CA LEU A 128 -6.11 10.76 2.39
C LEU A 128 -6.76 9.41 2.73
N LEU A 129 -6.80 8.47 1.78
CA LEU A 129 -7.47 7.18 1.99
C LEU A 129 -6.66 6.19 2.84
N GLY A 130 -5.33 6.30 2.86
CA GLY A 130 -4.45 5.36 3.56
C GLY A 130 -4.27 4.03 2.83
N ALA A 131 -4.37 4.01 1.50
CA ALA A 131 -4.07 2.81 0.72
C ALA A 131 -2.55 2.60 0.68
N THR A 132 -2.13 1.34 0.76
CA THR A 132 -0.72 0.93 0.69
C THR A 132 -0.40 0.26 -0.64
N ALA A 133 0.85 0.32 -1.09
CA ALA A 133 1.25 -0.28 -2.35
C ALA A 133 2.58 -1.05 -2.23
N ASN A 134 2.68 -2.15 -2.97
CA ASN A 134 3.92 -2.88 -3.20
C ASN A 134 3.95 -3.58 -4.57
N ILE A 135 3.08 -3.15 -5.50
CA ILE A 135 2.96 -3.71 -6.84
C ILE A 135 3.00 -2.54 -7.83
N TYR A 136 3.94 -2.61 -8.77
CA TYR A 136 4.11 -1.64 -9.83
C TYR A 136 3.91 -2.32 -11.18
N HIS A 137 3.09 -1.73 -12.04
CA HIS A 137 2.82 -2.21 -13.37
C HIS A 137 3.45 -1.27 -14.40
N VAL A 138 4.27 -1.83 -15.28
CA VAL A 138 4.92 -1.10 -16.38
C VAL A 138 4.00 -1.08 -17.58
N ASN A 139 3.75 0.11 -18.14
CA ASN A 139 2.94 0.35 -19.32
C ASN A 139 1.62 -0.44 -19.34
N TYR A 140 0.90 -0.38 -18.21
CA TYR A 140 -0.18 -1.32 -17.89
C TYR A 140 -1.37 -1.33 -18.87
N TYR A 141 -1.72 -0.15 -19.41
CA TYR A 141 -2.80 0.05 -20.37
C TYR A 141 -2.29 0.26 -21.80
N GLY A 142 -0.97 0.34 -22.02
CA GLY A 142 -0.38 0.63 -23.33
C GLY A 142 -0.37 2.12 -23.66
N GLU A 143 -0.45 2.43 -24.95
CA GLU A 143 -0.65 3.81 -25.40
C GLU A 143 -2.04 4.29 -25.00
N MET A 144 -2.11 5.51 -24.46
CA MET A 144 -3.35 6.14 -24.03
C MET A 144 -3.41 7.52 -24.69
N ASP A 145 -4.54 7.82 -25.32
CA ASP A 145 -4.74 9.09 -26.05
C ASP A 145 -5.58 10.11 -25.26
N ASP A 146 -5.83 9.85 -23.97
CA ASP A 146 -6.58 10.75 -23.09
C ASP A 146 -5.77 11.98 -22.64
N GLY A 147 -6.47 13.06 -22.32
CA GLY A 147 -5.86 14.36 -21.98
C GLY A 147 -4.93 14.34 -20.76
N ILE A 148 -4.98 13.32 -19.92
CA ILE A 148 -4.20 13.21 -18.68
C ILE A 148 -2.94 12.36 -18.90
N ASN A 149 -3.07 11.20 -19.53
CA ASN A 149 -2.03 10.18 -19.62
C ASN A 149 -1.19 10.24 -20.90
N ALA A 150 -1.70 10.87 -21.97
CA ALA A 150 -1.05 10.84 -23.28
C ALA A 150 0.42 11.27 -23.28
N GLY A 151 1.25 10.58 -24.07
CA GLY A 151 2.66 10.90 -24.26
C GLY A 151 3.65 10.29 -23.26
N LEU A 152 3.18 9.55 -22.24
CA LEU A 152 4.03 8.77 -21.34
C LEU A 152 3.56 7.31 -21.27
N PRO A 153 4.47 6.34 -21.02
CA PRO A 153 4.07 4.97 -20.69
C PRO A 153 3.05 4.95 -19.55
N SER A 154 2.00 4.15 -19.70
CA SER A 154 0.86 4.10 -18.79
C SER A 154 1.18 3.32 -17.50
N ASP A 155 2.28 3.63 -16.84
CA ASP A 155 2.68 2.92 -15.62
C ASP A 155 1.63 3.13 -14.53
N ARG A 156 1.41 2.10 -13.73
CA ARG A 156 0.36 2.09 -12.71
C ARG A 156 0.88 1.53 -11.39
N LEU A 157 0.60 2.25 -10.32
CA LEU A 157 0.78 1.74 -8.97
C LEU A 157 -0.51 1.05 -8.54
N GLU A 158 -0.45 -0.24 -8.23
CA GLU A 158 -1.58 -0.97 -7.68
C GLU A 158 -1.59 -0.85 -6.16
N VAL A 159 -2.66 -0.24 -5.64
CA VAL A 159 -2.82 0.01 -4.21
C VAL A 159 -3.92 -0.83 -3.61
N THR A 160 -3.77 -1.12 -2.33
CA THR A 160 -4.73 -1.87 -1.53
C THR A 160 -5.18 -1.03 -0.34
N TRP A 161 -6.48 -0.84 -0.21
CA TRP A 161 -7.12 -0.29 0.97
C TRP A 161 -7.65 -1.42 1.84
N LYS A 162 -6.97 -1.70 2.95
CA LYS A 162 -7.43 -2.66 3.96
C LYS A 162 -8.60 -2.05 4.73
N LEU A 163 -9.74 -2.74 4.75
CA LEU A 163 -10.96 -2.20 5.36
C LEU A 163 -11.05 -2.50 6.87
N LYS A 164 -10.32 -3.51 7.33
CA LYS A 164 -10.18 -3.92 8.74
C LYS A 164 -8.71 -3.91 9.15
N GLY A 165 -8.46 -3.62 10.43
CA GLY A 165 -7.12 -3.51 11.00
C GLY A 165 -6.67 -2.05 11.18
N ALA A 166 -5.50 -1.86 11.78
CA ALA A 166 -4.90 -0.54 11.93
C ALA A 166 -4.45 -0.02 10.55
N ARG A 167 -4.78 1.25 10.28
CA ARG A 167 -4.14 2.01 9.20
C ARG A 167 -2.67 2.19 9.55
N PRO A 168 -1.73 2.17 8.57
CA PRO A 168 -0.39 2.67 8.82
C PRO A 168 -0.46 4.06 9.47
N PRO A 169 0.42 4.38 10.44
CA PRO A 169 0.44 5.71 11.02
C PRO A 169 0.63 6.75 9.91
N ILE A 170 -0.13 7.84 9.97
CA ILE A 170 0.12 9.00 9.11
C ILE A 170 1.48 9.53 9.52
N ILE A 171 2.36 9.69 8.54
CA ILE A 171 3.69 10.24 8.77
C ILE A 171 3.56 11.73 8.54
N GLU A 172 3.71 12.52 9.60
CA GLU A 172 3.81 13.97 9.55
C GLU A 172 5.25 14.37 9.87
N PRO A 173 6.19 14.28 8.90
CA PRO A 173 7.54 14.71 9.17
C PRO A 173 7.57 16.25 9.16
N THR A 174 7.94 16.85 10.27
CA THR A 174 8.24 18.30 10.34
C THR A 174 9.55 18.64 9.62
N VAL A 175 10.48 17.69 9.57
CA VAL A 175 11.71 17.72 8.76
C VAL A 175 12.00 16.29 8.33
N ILE A 176 12.31 16.08 7.05
CA ILE A 176 12.89 14.82 6.54
C ILE A 176 14.35 15.13 6.25
N ASP A 177 15.25 14.26 6.68
CA ASP A 177 16.66 14.35 6.31
C ASP A 177 16.81 14.14 4.80
N ASP A 178 17.55 15.01 4.12
CA ASP A 178 17.80 14.88 2.68
C ASP A 178 18.47 13.55 2.35
N GLU A 179 19.23 12.97 3.29
CA GLU A 179 19.83 11.62 3.18
C GLU A 179 18.81 10.48 3.11
N SER A 180 17.53 10.73 3.42
CA SER A 180 16.45 9.73 3.35
C SER A 180 15.74 9.69 1.99
N PHE A 181 16.08 10.58 1.05
CA PHE A 181 15.48 10.60 -0.28
C PHE A 181 16.25 9.70 -1.25
N SER A 182 15.59 8.65 -1.73
CA SER A 182 16.17 7.75 -2.75
C SER A 182 15.94 8.28 -4.17
N LEU A 183 14.99 9.20 -4.35
CA LEU A 183 14.79 9.92 -5.60
C LEU A 183 14.80 11.42 -5.30
N ILE A 184 15.83 12.10 -5.78
CA ILE A 184 16.07 13.55 -5.58
C ILE A 184 16.04 14.31 -6.90
N VAL A 185 15.90 15.63 -6.80
CA VAL A 185 15.89 16.57 -7.91
C VAL A 185 17.27 17.23 -7.99
N ASP A 186 17.96 17.11 -9.12
CA ASP A 186 19.21 17.84 -9.34
C ASP A 186 18.98 19.33 -9.68
N THR A 187 20.06 20.08 -9.87
CA THR A 187 20.00 21.52 -10.20
C THR A 187 19.28 21.82 -11.51
N HIS A 188 19.04 20.83 -12.36
CA HIS A 188 18.33 20.92 -13.64
C HIS A 188 16.96 20.24 -13.61
N GLN A 189 16.41 19.98 -12.42
CA GLN A 189 15.14 19.30 -12.21
C GLN A 189 15.09 17.83 -12.64
N ARG A 190 16.24 17.19 -12.86
CA ARG A 190 16.30 15.79 -13.28
C ARG A 190 16.25 14.87 -12.07
N PRO A 191 15.51 13.75 -12.17
CA PRO A 191 15.49 12.75 -11.12
C PRO A 191 16.85 12.04 -11.04
N GLN A 192 17.40 11.93 -9.83
CA GLN A 192 18.57 11.10 -9.55
C GLN A 192 18.21 10.04 -8.51
N LEU A 193 18.58 8.80 -8.82
CA LEU A 193 18.38 7.66 -7.92
C LEU A 193 19.60 7.48 -7.02
N GLN A 194 19.34 7.38 -5.72
CA GLN A 194 20.31 7.01 -4.71
C GLN A 194 19.88 5.69 -4.06
N VAL A 195 20.84 4.78 -3.88
CA VAL A 195 20.62 3.54 -3.13
C VAL A 195 20.68 3.87 -1.64
N LEU A 196 19.58 3.57 -0.93
CA LEU A 196 19.47 3.74 0.51
C LEU A 196 19.06 2.41 1.15
N ASP A 197 19.58 2.15 2.35
CA ASP A 197 19.14 1.06 3.21
C ASP A 197 18.77 1.64 4.58
N CYS A 198 17.58 2.21 4.65
CA CYS A 198 17.06 2.87 5.85
C CYS A 198 15.60 2.50 6.09
N GLN A 199 15.13 2.67 7.33
CA GLN A 199 13.81 2.21 7.73
C GLN A 199 12.66 2.88 6.96
N ALA A 200 12.86 4.13 6.53
CA ALA A 200 11.91 4.91 5.75
C ALA A 200 12.64 5.61 4.59
N ILE A 201 12.16 5.39 3.38
CA ILE A 201 12.69 5.95 2.13
C ILE A 201 11.64 6.87 1.52
N TYR A 202 12.10 8.01 0.99
CA TYR A 202 11.28 8.99 0.33
C TYR A 202 11.57 9.02 -1.17
N LEU A 203 10.51 8.98 -1.99
CA LEU A 203 10.61 9.09 -3.45
C LEU A 203 9.88 10.34 -3.93
N GLU A 204 10.63 11.36 -4.33
CA GLU A 204 10.06 12.59 -4.85
C GLU A 204 9.35 12.39 -6.20
N ILE A 205 8.33 13.19 -6.46
CA ILE A 205 7.66 13.31 -7.77
C ILE A 205 7.48 14.78 -8.16
N PRO A 206 7.31 15.09 -9.45
CA PRO A 206 7.09 16.46 -9.90
C PRO A 206 5.85 17.10 -9.25
N ALA A 207 5.93 18.39 -8.93
CA ALA A 207 4.81 19.14 -8.36
C ALA A 207 3.63 19.27 -9.34
N ASN A 208 3.92 19.42 -10.63
CA ASN A 208 2.92 19.57 -11.70
C ASN A 208 3.37 18.82 -12.96
N LEU A 209 2.93 17.57 -13.10
CA LEU A 209 3.25 16.75 -14.27
C LEU A 209 2.69 17.33 -15.58
N ALA A 210 1.50 17.93 -15.56
CA ALA A 210 0.88 18.49 -16.76
C ALA A 210 1.72 19.63 -17.35
N GLN A 211 2.17 20.56 -16.50
CA GLN A 211 3.08 21.63 -16.91
C GLN A 211 4.43 21.08 -17.39
N LEU A 212 4.95 20.06 -16.70
CA LEU A 212 6.22 19.42 -17.10
C LEU A 212 6.12 18.79 -18.50
N LYS A 213 5.05 18.05 -18.80
CA LYS A 213 4.80 17.47 -20.13
C LYS A 213 4.75 18.52 -21.23
N GLN A 214 4.14 19.69 -20.96
CA GLN A 214 4.02 20.78 -21.93
C GLN A 214 5.36 21.47 -22.21
N HIS A 215 6.19 21.66 -21.18
CA HIS A 215 7.46 22.37 -21.30
C HIS A 215 8.61 21.46 -21.75
N ASP A 216 8.68 20.24 -21.22
CA ASP A 216 9.75 19.30 -21.48
C ASP A 216 9.26 17.84 -21.31
N MET A 217 8.74 17.28 -22.40
CA MET A 217 8.30 15.88 -22.44
C MET A 217 9.46 14.90 -22.18
N GLY A 218 10.69 15.25 -22.57
CA GLY A 218 11.86 14.41 -22.33
C GLY A 218 12.16 14.29 -20.83
N LEU A 219 12.04 15.40 -20.11
CA LEU A 219 12.17 15.42 -18.65
C LEU A 219 11.01 14.68 -17.97
N ALA A 220 9.77 14.84 -18.45
CA ALA A 220 8.62 14.07 -17.95
C ALA A 220 8.83 12.55 -18.11
N LEU A 221 9.39 12.12 -19.24
CA LEU A 221 9.76 10.72 -19.47
C LEU A 221 10.90 10.27 -18.55
N ALA A 222 11.92 11.09 -18.33
CA ALA A 222 12.99 10.78 -17.37
C ALA A 222 12.42 10.54 -15.95
N TRP A 223 11.48 11.37 -15.50
CA TRP A 223 10.76 11.17 -14.24
C TRP A 223 9.98 9.87 -14.19
N ARG A 224 9.30 9.48 -15.28
CA ARG A 224 8.58 8.20 -15.37
C ARG A 224 9.52 7.02 -15.17
N LEU A 225 10.65 7.02 -15.90
CA LEU A 225 11.60 5.92 -15.88
C LEU A 225 12.33 5.81 -14.54
N ALA A 226 12.75 6.94 -13.96
CA ALA A 226 13.41 6.95 -12.67
C ALA A 226 12.47 6.48 -11.53
N LEU A 227 11.22 6.94 -11.51
CA LEU A 227 10.25 6.49 -10.51
C LEU A 227 9.92 5.00 -10.67
N ARG A 228 9.83 4.51 -11.90
CA ARG A 228 9.64 3.08 -12.20
C ARG A 228 10.78 2.25 -11.60
N GLU A 229 12.03 2.62 -11.89
CA GLU A 229 13.21 1.91 -11.41
C GLU A 229 13.26 1.91 -9.87
N ALA A 230 13.07 3.07 -9.22
CA ALA A 230 13.01 3.18 -7.76
C ALA A 230 11.94 2.27 -7.15
N MET A 231 10.69 2.38 -7.62
CA MET A 231 9.56 1.63 -7.07
C MET A 231 9.75 0.12 -7.24
N GLN A 232 10.17 -0.33 -8.43
CA GLN A 232 10.43 -1.76 -8.68
C GLN A 232 11.57 -2.28 -7.80
N GLY A 233 12.67 -1.53 -7.68
CA GLY A 233 13.80 -1.90 -6.83
C GLY A 233 13.42 -2.02 -5.36
N LEU A 234 12.70 -1.03 -4.82
CA LEU A 234 12.27 -1.02 -3.41
C LEU A 234 11.22 -2.10 -3.12
N PHE A 235 10.26 -2.33 -4.01
CA PHE A 235 9.28 -3.41 -3.82
C PHE A 235 9.92 -4.80 -3.91
N ALA A 236 10.93 -4.98 -4.76
CA ALA A 236 11.71 -6.22 -4.80
C ALA A 236 12.47 -6.47 -3.48
N GLN A 237 12.87 -5.41 -2.78
CA GLN A 237 13.48 -5.47 -1.44
C GLN A 237 12.45 -5.59 -0.30
N GLY A 238 11.15 -5.62 -0.61
CA GLY A 238 10.07 -5.79 0.36
C GLY A 238 9.59 -4.49 1.03
N TYR A 239 10.06 -3.33 0.58
CA TYR A 239 9.50 -2.06 1.04
C TYR A 239 8.03 -1.97 0.65
N THR A 240 7.26 -1.29 1.50
CA THR A 240 5.85 -1.00 1.24
C THR A 240 5.64 0.50 1.25
N LEU A 241 4.98 1.02 0.22
CA LEU A 241 4.51 2.39 0.18
C LEU A 241 3.34 2.52 1.16
N VAL A 242 3.48 3.46 2.10
CA VAL A 242 2.54 3.65 3.22
C VAL A 242 1.93 5.04 3.30
N ASP A 243 2.59 6.06 2.76
CA ASP A 243 2.11 7.44 2.81
C ASP A 243 2.60 8.28 1.62
N PHE A 244 2.09 9.50 1.52
CA PHE A 244 2.56 10.54 0.62
C PHE A 244 2.56 11.87 1.36
N VAL A 245 3.67 12.61 1.29
CA VAL A 245 3.90 13.80 2.10
C VAL A 245 4.30 15.00 1.27
N HIS A 246 4.03 16.18 1.82
CA HIS A 246 4.54 17.45 1.33
C HIS A 246 5.38 18.11 2.42
N VAL A 247 6.68 18.19 2.19
CA VAL A 247 7.66 18.73 3.15
C VAL A 247 8.64 19.62 2.40
N ASN A 248 8.91 20.82 2.92
CA ASN A 248 9.87 21.77 2.35
C ASN A 248 9.64 22.07 0.85
N GLY A 249 8.37 22.10 0.40
CA GLY A 249 8.03 22.32 -1.01
C GLY A 249 8.19 21.09 -1.91
N ARG A 250 8.65 19.96 -1.36
CA ARG A 250 8.87 18.69 -2.07
C ARG A 250 7.69 17.76 -1.86
N HIS A 251 7.42 16.94 -2.87
CA HIS A 251 6.29 16.02 -2.90
C HIS A 251 6.79 14.58 -3.01
N ALA A 252 6.62 13.78 -1.96
CA ALA A 252 7.27 12.46 -1.92
C ALA A 252 6.37 11.35 -1.41
N TYR A 253 6.49 10.18 -2.05
CA TYR A 253 6.01 8.94 -1.46
C TYR A 253 6.87 8.53 -0.29
N VAL A 254 6.25 7.90 0.71
CA VAL A 254 6.95 7.31 1.84
C VAL A 254 6.84 5.81 1.78
N LEU A 255 7.98 5.13 1.74
CA LEU A 255 8.10 3.69 1.75
C LEU A 255 8.80 3.27 3.03
N THR A 256 8.26 2.26 3.71
CA THR A 256 8.89 1.69 4.91
C THR A 256 9.44 0.31 4.60
N ALA A 257 10.62 0.03 5.16
CA ALA A 257 11.23 -1.29 5.10
C ALA A 257 10.25 -2.36 5.67
N PRO A 258 10.35 -3.62 5.20
CA PRO A 258 9.53 -4.70 5.74
C PRO A 258 9.79 -4.83 7.26
N VAL A 259 8.72 -4.97 8.05
CA VAL A 259 8.89 -5.20 9.49
C VAL A 259 9.42 -6.62 9.69
N PRO A 260 10.65 -6.79 10.23
CA PRO A 260 11.22 -8.10 10.42
C PRO A 260 10.41 -8.92 11.43
N TRP A 261 10.34 -10.22 11.20
CA TRP A 261 9.87 -11.17 12.19
C TRP A 261 11.05 -11.82 12.88
N TYR A 262 10.94 -12.00 14.17
CA TYR A 262 11.98 -12.62 14.97
C TYR A 262 11.51 -13.97 15.51
N MET A 263 12.33 -15.01 15.31
CA MET A 263 12.24 -16.21 16.14
C MET A 263 13.17 -16.00 17.33
N TYR A 264 12.66 -16.21 18.54
CA TYR A 264 13.42 -16.06 19.76
C TYR A 264 13.37 -17.32 20.61
N VAL A 265 14.46 -17.56 21.34
CA VAL A 265 14.57 -18.62 22.33
C VAL A 265 14.90 -17.98 23.67
N VAL A 266 14.12 -18.31 24.69
CA VAL A 266 14.40 -17.92 26.07
C VAL A 266 14.72 -19.14 26.92
N GLU A 267 15.61 -18.96 27.87
CA GLU A 267 15.83 -19.88 28.98
C GLU A 267 14.94 -19.46 30.15
N CYS A 268 14.16 -20.40 30.66
CA CYS A 268 13.32 -20.24 31.83
C CYS A 268 14.12 -20.44 33.12
N ALA A 269 13.57 -20.02 34.26
CA ALA A 269 14.22 -20.19 35.57
C ALA A 269 14.51 -21.66 35.96
N ASP A 270 13.82 -22.63 35.36
CA ASP A 270 14.04 -24.07 35.54
C ASP A 270 15.04 -24.67 34.54
N GLY A 271 15.74 -23.85 33.74
CA GLY A 271 16.69 -24.29 32.72
C GLY A 271 16.04 -24.95 31.49
N SER A 272 14.71 -24.87 31.37
CA SER A 272 13.99 -25.24 30.15
C SER A 272 14.07 -24.13 29.10
N PHE A 273 13.92 -24.50 27.83
CA PHE A 273 13.87 -23.53 26.73
C PHE A 273 12.44 -23.35 26.23
N TYR A 274 12.04 -22.11 26.07
CA TYR A 274 10.83 -21.72 25.35
C TYR A 274 11.20 -21.02 24.05
N THR A 275 10.43 -21.28 22.99
CA THR A 275 10.65 -20.69 21.67
C THR A 275 9.35 -20.05 21.19
N GLY A 276 9.45 -18.88 20.57
CA GLY A 276 8.32 -18.20 19.97
C GLY A 276 8.75 -17.30 18.80
N VAL A 277 7.76 -16.65 18.19
CA VAL A 277 7.98 -15.60 17.19
C VAL A 277 7.37 -14.27 17.64
N THR A 278 7.97 -13.15 17.24
CA THR A 278 7.49 -11.79 17.57
C THR A 278 7.98 -10.77 16.54
N LEU A 279 7.28 -9.63 16.45
CA LEU A 279 7.74 -8.44 15.72
C LEU A 279 8.61 -7.52 16.60
N ASP A 280 8.49 -7.67 17.92
CA ASP A 280 9.12 -6.80 18.92
C ASP A 280 9.59 -7.71 20.07
N ILE A 281 10.90 -7.89 20.17
CA ILE A 281 11.51 -8.79 21.15
C ILE A 281 11.47 -8.21 22.55
N ASP A 282 11.75 -6.91 22.70
CA ASP A 282 11.82 -6.26 24.01
C ASP A 282 10.47 -6.24 24.71
N ARG A 283 9.42 -5.85 23.97
CA ARG A 283 8.04 -5.92 24.47
C ARG A 283 7.68 -7.36 24.87
N ARG A 284 8.10 -8.35 24.07
CA ARG A 284 7.76 -9.75 24.32
C ARG A 284 8.44 -10.32 25.56
N ILE A 285 9.72 -10.01 25.79
CA ILE A 285 10.45 -10.43 27.00
C ILE A 285 9.83 -9.77 28.25
N LYS A 286 9.50 -8.48 28.20
CA LYS A 286 8.79 -7.78 29.28
C LYS A 286 7.44 -8.45 29.61
N GLN A 287 6.66 -8.82 28.58
CA GLN A 287 5.39 -9.54 28.76
C GLN A 287 5.57 -10.89 29.46
N HIS A 288 6.56 -11.69 29.04
CA HIS A 288 6.85 -12.98 29.68
C HIS A 288 7.20 -12.79 31.16
N ASN A 289 8.10 -11.87 31.50
CA ASN A 289 8.52 -11.64 32.88
C ASN A 289 7.43 -11.00 33.76
N ALA A 290 6.49 -10.27 33.16
CA ALA A 290 5.28 -9.79 33.85
C ALA A 290 4.23 -10.90 34.10
N GLY A 291 4.44 -12.13 33.61
CA GLY A 291 3.46 -13.23 33.71
C GLY A 291 2.29 -13.12 32.74
N LYS A 292 2.34 -12.15 31.81
CA LYS A 292 1.33 -11.92 30.76
C LYS A 292 1.71 -12.56 29.42
N GLY A 293 2.77 -13.35 29.39
CA GLY A 293 3.25 -14.10 28.23
C GLY A 293 2.53 -15.44 28.06
N ALA A 294 3.20 -16.40 27.41
CA ALA A 294 2.66 -17.75 27.24
C ALA A 294 2.45 -18.44 28.60
N SER A 295 1.36 -19.22 28.72
CA SER A 295 1.05 -20.01 29.92
C SER A 295 2.25 -20.85 30.38
N TYR A 296 2.99 -21.46 29.43
CA TYR A 296 4.21 -22.22 29.71
C TYR A 296 5.26 -21.43 30.51
N THR A 297 5.49 -20.18 30.13
CA THR A 297 6.49 -19.31 30.77
C THR A 297 5.98 -18.64 32.03
N ALA A 298 4.65 -18.51 32.22
CA ALA A 298 4.08 -17.76 33.34
C ALA A 298 4.46 -18.33 34.72
N SER A 299 4.62 -19.65 34.82
CA SER A 299 5.10 -20.33 36.04
C SER A 299 6.62 -20.53 36.10
N ARG A 300 7.38 -20.08 35.08
CA ARG A 300 8.82 -20.37 34.92
C ARG A 300 9.67 -19.11 34.73
N ARG A 301 9.24 -18.04 35.39
CA ARG A 301 9.88 -16.71 35.36
C ARG A 301 10.99 -16.62 36.41
N PRO A 302 11.98 -15.72 36.24
CA PRO A 302 12.20 -14.92 35.05
C PRO A 302 12.68 -15.78 33.87
N VAL A 303 12.43 -15.29 32.65
CA VAL A 303 12.99 -15.83 31.42
C VAL A 303 14.09 -14.89 30.91
N ARG A 304 15.15 -15.46 30.37
CA ARG A 304 16.28 -14.75 29.76
C ARG A 304 16.35 -15.07 28.27
N LEU A 305 16.48 -14.04 27.41
CA LEU A 305 16.70 -14.23 25.99
C LEU A 305 18.08 -14.87 25.75
N VAL A 306 18.11 -16.03 25.09
CA VAL A 306 19.36 -16.76 24.79
C VAL A 306 19.66 -16.87 23.31
N ALA A 307 18.68 -16.66 22.42
CA ALA A 307 18.92 -16.48 20.99
C ALA A 307 17.80 -15.73 20.27
N LEU A 308 18.16 -15.06 19.20
CA LEU A 308 17.31 -14.25 18.35
C LEU A 308 17.76 -14.37 16.89
N TRP A 309 16.85 -14.77 16.01
CA TRP A 309 17.05 -14.76 14.56
C TRP A 309 16.03 -13.85 13.89
N ARG A 310 16.46 -13.09 12.89
CA ARG A 310 15.67 -12.19 12.05
C ARG A 310 15.24 -12.90 10.75
N TYR A 311 13.98 -12.73 10.38
CA TYR A 311 13.36 -13.27 9.17
C TYR A 311 12.58 -12.18 8.44
N ALA A 312 12.49 -12.30 7.11
CA ALA A 312 11.79 -11.33 6.26
C ALA A 312 10.27 -11.30 6.48
N ASN A 313 9.66 -12.41 6.89
CA ASN A 313 8.21 -12.52 7.06
C ASN A 313 7.80 -13.53 8.13
N GLN A 314 6.52 -13.49 8.53
CA GLN A 314 5.96 -14.34 9.58
C GLN A 314 6.05 -15.83 9.24
N SER A 315 5.82 -16.18 7.97
CA SER A 315 5.78 -17.59 7.54
C SER A 315 7.13 -18.26 7.77
N ASP A 316 8.22 -17.59 7.41
CA ASP A 316 9.55 -18.15 7.54
C ASP A 316 9.99 -18.23 9.01
N ALA A 317 9.67 -17.21 9.82
CA ALA A 317 9.89 -17.28 11.27
C ALA A 317 9.13 -18.44 11.93
N LEU A 318 7.87 -18.70 11.52
CA LEU A 318 7.06 -19.81 12.04
C LEU A 318 7.61 -21.17 11.59
N LYS A 319 8.06 -21.31 10.35
CA LYS A 319 8.72 -22.53 9.85
C LYS A 319 9.99 -22.83 10.66
N ALA A 320 10.79 -21.80 10.94
CA ALA A 320 11.96 -21.91 11.78
C ALA A 320 11.59 -22.33 13.21
N GLU A 321 10.60 -21.68 13.84
CA GLU A 321 10.11 -22.04 15.17
C GLU A 321 9.71 -23.51 15.25
N LEU A 322 8.93 -24.00 14.28
CA LEU A 322 8.51 -25.39 14.19
C LEU A 322 9.70 -26.34 14.03
N ALA A 323 10.69 -25.99 13.20
CA ALA A 323 11.91 -26.79 13.03
C ALA A 323 12.73 -26.86 14.33
N PHE A 324 12.91 -25.73 15.01
CA PHE A 324 13.66 -25.66 16.27
C PHE A 324 12.97 -26.44 17.39
N LYS A 325 11.63 -26.41 17.46
CA LYS A 325 10.86 -27.18 18.46
C LYS A 325 11.11 -28.68 18.34
N LYS A 326 11.31 -29.20 17.12
CA LYS A 326 11.59 -30.61 16.83
C LYS A 326 12.99 -31.07 17.24
N HIS A 327 13.93 -30.15 17.49
CA HIS A 327 15.27 -30.52 17.94
C HIS A 327 15.27 -31.13 19.35
N SER A 328 16.14 -32.11 19.56
CA SER A 328 16.47 -32.62 20.89
C SER A 328 17.14 -31.53 21.74
N ARG A 329 17.22 -31.73 23.07
CA ARG A 329 17.89 -30.77 23.96
C ARG A 329 19.34 -30.50 23.53
N ASN A 330 20.09 -31.55 23.17
CA ASN A 330 21.47 -31.42 22.72
C ASN A 330 21.60 -30.66 21.40
N GLN A 331 20.70 -30.92 20.44
CA GLN A 331 20.67 -30.19 19.17
C GLN A 331 20.35 -28.70 19.37
N LYS A 332 19.43 -28.37 20.29
CA LYS A 332 19.14 -26.97 20.67
C LYS A 332 20.37 -26.29 21.26
N LEU A 333 21.04 -26.93 22.21
CA LEU A 333 22.27 -26.39 22.82
C LEU A 333 23.38 -26.17 21.79
N MET A 334 23.63 -27.13 20.91
CA MET A 334 24.61 -26.98 19.83
C MET A 334 24.26 -25.78 18.93
N ARG A 335 22.99 -25.65 18.54
CA ARG A 335 22.53 -24.55 17.69
C ARG A 335 22.72 -23.20 18.37
N LEU A 336 22.33 -23.09 19.63
CA LEU A 336 22.41 -21.84 20.38
C LEU A 336 23.88 -21.44 20.64
N LYS A 337 24.80 -22.41 20.77
CA LYS A 337 26.25 -22.16 20.85
C LYS A 337 26.86 -21.75 19.51
N SER A 338 26.37 -22.30 18.40
CA SER A 338 26.93 -22.01 17.07
C SER A 338 26.68 -20.58 16.61
N GLN A 339 25.61 -19.92 17.08
CA GLN A 339 25.25 -18.55 16.70
C GLN A 339 25.14 -18.32 15.17
N ASP A 340 24.96 -19.40 14.41
CA ASP A 340 24.84 -19.35 12.95
C ASP A 340 23.41 -19.02 12.51
N SER A 341 23.27 -18.68 11.22
CA SER A 341 21.97 -18.60 10.55
C SER A 341 21.15 -19.89 10.72
N PHE A 342 19.83 -19.74 10.70
CA PHE A 342 18.91 -20.86 10.84
C PHE A 342 17.69 -20.69 9.94
N ARG A 343 17.50 -21.63 9.00
CA ARG A 343 16.38 -21.60 8.03
C ARG A 343 16.27 -20.24 7.33
N ASP A 344 17.39 -19.78 6.77
CA ASP A 344 17.53 -18.48 6.10
C ASP A 344 17.31 -17.26 7.00
N GLY A 345 17.14 -17.47 8.30
CA GLY A 345 17.13 -16.43 9.31
C GLY A 345 18.54 -16.01 9.71
N GLU A 346 18.78 -14.72 9.73
CA GLU A 346 20.03 -14.12 10.19
C GLU A 346 20.09 -14.14 11.72
N PHE A 347 21.20 -14.62 12.29
CA PHE A 347 21.40 -14.56 13.73
C PHE A 347 21.73 -13.12 14.15
N ILE A 348 20.98 -12.59 15.12
CA ILE A 348 21.14 -11.21 15.59
C ILE A 348 21.88 -11.17 16.92
N HIS A 349 21.43 -11.97 17.89
CA HIS A 349 21.93 -11.92 19.25
C HIS A 349 21.63 -13.21 20.00
N GLY A 350 22.50 -13.60 20.93
CA GLY A 350 22.22 -14.67 21.87
C GLY A 350 23.47 -15.09 22.61
N ASN A 351 23.46 -15.01 23.94
CA ASN A 351 24.49 -15.61 24.78
C ASN A 351 23.83 -16.66 25.66
N LEU A 352 24.25 -17.91 25.48
CA LEU A 352 23.84 -19.00 26.34
C LEU A 352 24.62 -18.99 27.65
#